data_AF-A0A965XJW7-F1
#
_entry.id   AF-A0A965XJW7-F1
#
_cell.length_a   1.000
_cell.length_b   1.000
_cell.length_c   1.000
_cell.angle_alpha   90.00
_cell.angle_beta   90.00
_cell.angle_gamma   90.00
#
_symmetry.space_group_name_H-M   'P 1'
#
loop_
_entity.id
_entity.type
_entity.pdbx_description
1 polymer ?
#
loop_
_entity_poly.entity_id
_entity_poly.type
_entity_poly.pdbx_seq_one_letter_code
_entity_poly.pdbx_strand_id
1 'polypeptide(L)'
;MEKEHRSIDKINDDIKSAGQSFLGLYMADLLTRIKELDDKILKSKLIDEYHSNQHGYYDKDTGGTRTRVNSAIRIIKSEKVLYVLEQIDGSDPRVLPEAVAKAKETVAKIKTGELKLPNLN
;
A
#
# COMPACT_ATOMS: atom_id res chain seq x y z
N MET A 1 11.06 -0.77 11.17
CA MET A 1 11.08 0.15 10.02
C MET A 1 11.30 1.57 10.53
N GLU A 2 12.16 2.35 9.87
CA GLU A 2 12.46 3.75 10.26
C GLU A 2 11.51 4.74 9.58
N LYS A 3 11.15 5.79 10.30
CA LYS A 3 10.35 6.90 9.78
C LYS A 3 11.13 7.71 8.74
N GLU A 4 10.47 8.08 7.65
CA GLU A 4 11.06 8.91 6.61
C GLU A 4 10.15 10.10 6.29
N HIS A 5 10.70 11.32 6.33
CA HIS A 5 9.96 12.50 5.89
C HIS A 5 9.77 12.47 4.37
N ARG A 6 8.53 12.71 3.91
CA ARG A 6 8.19 12.88 2.49
C ARG A 6 7.15 13.99 2.34
N SER A 7 7.32 14.83 1.33
CA SER A 7 6.34 15.85 0.96
C SER A 7 5.11 15.20 0.32
N ILE A 8 3.97 15.91 0.33
CA ILE A 8 2.74 15.44 -0.30
C ILE A 8 2.91 15.15 -1.79
N ASP A 9 3.71 15.95 -2.51
CA ASP A 9 4.00 15.69 -3.94
C ASP A 9 4.67 14.34 -4.14
N LYS A 10 5.64 13.98 -3.29
CA LYS A 10 6.29 12.67 -3.34
C LYS A 10 5.34 11.53 -2.96
N ILE A 11 4.41 11.77 -2.04
CA ILE A 11 3.34 10.81 -1.74
C ILE A 11 2.44 10.62 -2.94
N ASN A 12 2.06 11.68 -3.65
CA ASN A 12 1.24 11.59 -4.85
C ASN A 12 1.97 10.82 -5.98
N ASP A 13 3.29 10.97 -6.10
CA ASP A 13 4.11 10.16 -7.01
C ASP A 13 4.18 8.69 -6.58
N ASP A 14 4.26 8.43 -5.26
CA ASP A 14 4.21 7.08 -4.70
C ASP A 14 2.82 6.44 -4.92
N ILE A 15 1.72 7.20 -4.85
CA ILE A 15 0.36 6.74 -5.20
C ILE A 15 0.31 6.31 -6.67
N LYS A 16 0.83 7.13 -7.59
CA LYS A 16 0.87 6.82 -9.03
C LYS A 16 1.70 5.57 -9.30
N SER A 17 2.85 5.47 -8.66
CA SER A 17 3.80 4.36 -8.82
C SER A 17 3.26 3.04 -8.27
N ALA A 18 2.51 3.09 -7.16
CA ALA A 18 1.83 1.93 -6.61
C ALA A 18 0.58 1.55 -7.41
N GLY A 19 -0.16 2.54 -7.87
CA GLY A 19 -1.52 2.38 -8.39
C GLY A 19 -2.54 2.35 -7.25
N GLN A 20 -3.62 3.12 -7.40
CA GLN A 20 -4.67 3.23 -6.39
C GLN A 20 -5.38 1.88 -6.14
N SER A 21 -5.63 1.07 -7.18
CA SER A 21 -6.23 -0.26 -7.00
C SER A 21 -5.37 -1.16 -6.10
N PHE A 22 -4.05 -1.18 -6.32
CA PHE A 22 -3.11 -1.94 -5.48
C PHE A 22 -3.13 -1.44 -4.04
N LEU A 23 -3.04 -0.12 -3.84
CA LEU A 23 -3.05 0.46 -2.49
C LEU A 23 -4.36 0.15 -1.75
N GLY A 24 -5.50 0.28 -2.43
CA GLY A 24 -6.81 0.02 -1.82
C GLY A 24 -7.01 -1.44 -1.43
N LEU A 25 -6.54 -2.38 -2.26
CA LEU A 25 -6.68 -3.82 -2.01
C LEU A 25 -5.69 -4.35 -0.97
N TYR A 26 -4.43 -3.88 -0.98
CA TYR A 26 -3.33 -4.55 -0.27
C TYR A 26 -2.74 -3.76 0.90
N MET A 27 -3.10 -2.49 1.12
CA MET A 27 -2.52 -1.71 2.23
C MET A 27 -2.78 -2.35 3.60
N ALA A 28 -3.97 -2.91 3.83
CA ALA A 28 -4.26 -3.59 5.08
C ALA A 28 -3.33 -4.80 5.32
N ASP A 29 -3.10 -5.62 4.28
CA ASP A 29 -2.19 -6.77 4.36
C ASP A 29 -0.73 -6.35 4.57
N LEU A 30 -0.29 -5.30 3.88
CA LEU A 30 1.05 -4.74 4.09
C LEU A 30 1.26 -4.25 5.53
N LEU A 31 0.22 -3.65 6.15
CA LEU A 31 0.28 -3.21 7.54
C LEU A 31 0.36 -4.37 8.53
N THR A 32 -0.34 -5.49 8.27
CA THR A 32 -0.26 -6.68 9.14
C THR A 32 1.06 -7.44 8.97
N ARG A 33 1.68 -7.34 7.79
CA ARG A 33 2.94 -8.03 7.43
C ARG A 33 4.17 -7.12 7.52
N ILE A 34 4.12 -6.06 8.34
CA ILE A 34 5.17 -5.04 8.42
C ILE A 34 6.58 -5.60 8.65
N LYS A 35 6.70 -6.68 9.45
CA LYS A 35 7.98 -7.34 9.75
C LYS A 35 8.62 -7.95 8.51
N GLU A 36 7.81 -8.43 7.57
CA GLU A 36 8.31 -8.99 6.31
C GLU A 36 8.87 -7.88 5.40
N LEU A 37 8.36 -6.64 5.50
CA LEU A 37 8.82 -5.51 4.68
C LEU A 37 10.21 -5.01 5.07
N ASP A 38 10.59 -5.18 6.34
CA ASP A 38 11.91 -4.83 6.89
C ASP A 38 13.00 -5.87 6.55
N ASP A 39 12.61 -7.12 6.29
CA ASP A 39 13.55 -8.18 5.90
C ASP A 39 13.63 -8.32 4.37
N LYS A 40 14.86 -8.29 3.83
CA LYS A 40 15.08 -8.33 2.37
C LYS A 40 14.55 -9.62 1.72
N ILE A 41 14.71 -10.76 2.38
CA ILE A 41 14.33 -12.07 1.85
C ILE A 41 12.81 -12.24 1.94
N LEU A 42 12.22 -11.91 3.10
CA LEU A 42 10.77 -12.01 3.30
C LEU A 42 10.03 -11.04 2.37
N LYS A 43 10.48 -9.79 2.25
CA LYS A 43 9.92 -8.84 1.29
C LYS A 43 9.98 -9.37 -0.14
N SER A 44 11.07 -10.02 -0.54
CA SER A 44 11.16 -10.59 -1.88
C SER A 44 10.10 -11.67 -2.10
N LYS A 45 9.92 -12.57 -1.12
CA LYS A 45 8.88 -13.61 -1.17
C LYS A 45 7.48 -13.02 -1.23
N LEU A 46 7.20 -11.97 -0.44
CA LEU A 46 5.93 -11.25 -0.48
C LEU A 46 5.66 -10.63 -1.87
N ILE A 47 6.69 -10.04 -2.48
CA ILE A 47 6.57 -9.48 -3.83
C ILE A 47 6.25 -10.58 -4.84
N ASP A 48 6.91 -11.74 -4.74
CA ASP A 48 6.66 -12.88 -5.63
C ASP A 48 5.25 -13.47 -5.42
N GLU A 49 4.79 -13.52 -4.16
CA GLU A 49 3.43 -13.93 -3.79
C GLU A 49 2.38 -12.99 -4.41
N TYR A 50 2.54 -11.68 -4.25
CA TYR A 50 1.68 -10.68 -4.86
C TYR A 50 1.74 -10.74 -6.40
N HIS A 51 2.90 -10.95 -7.00
CA HIS A 51 3.04 -11.08 -8.45
C HIS A 51 2.39 -12.36 -9.00
N SER A 52 2.35 -13.44 -8.21
CA SER A 52 1.69 -14.70 -8.60
C SER A 52 0.16 -14.63 -8.45
N ASN A 53 -0.33 -13.75 -7.56
CA ASN A 53 -1.75 -13.62 -7.20
C ASN A 53 -2.28 -12.21 -7.51
N GLN A 54 -1.91 -11.64 -8.66
CA GLN A 54 -2.28 -10.27 -8.99
C GLN A 54 -3.79 -10.12 -9.13
N HIS A 55 -4.34 -9.11 -8.45
CA HIS A 55 -5.73 -8.72 -8.57
C HIS A 55 -5.81 -7.19 -8.57
N GLY A 56 -6.49 -6.61 -9.56
CA GLY A 56 -6.58 -5.16 -9.71
C GLY A 56 -5.31 -4.45 -10.21
N TYR A 57 -4.29 -5.21 -10.57
CA TYR A 57 -3.10 -4.76 -11.31
C TYR A 57 -2.56 -5.91 -12.15
N TYR A 58 -1.78 -5.59 -13.18
CA TYR A 58 -1.22 -6.57 -14.12
C TYR A 58 0.20 -6.16 -14.53
N ASP A 59 1.16 -6.55 -13.71
CA ASP A 59 2.58 -6.36 -13.92
C ASP A 59 3.17 -7.54 -14.71
N LYS A 60 3.91 -7.19 -15.76
CA LYS A 60 4.58 -8.15 -16.67
C LYS A 60 5.56 -9.06 -15.95
N ASP A 61 6.22 -8.54 -14.92
CA ASP A 61 7.24 -9.23 -14.13
C ASP A 61 7.22 -8.73 -12.68
N THR A 62 7.99 -9.40 -11.82
CA THR A 62 8.09 -9.08 -10.39
C THR A 62 8.69 -7.68 -10.14
N GLY A 63 9.35 -7.06 -11.13
CA GLY A 63 9.85 -5.69 -11.05
C GLY A 63 8.74 -4.65 -10.96
N GLY A 64 7.62 -4.87 -11.66
CA GLY A 64 6.41 -4.06 -11.52
C GLY A 64 5.85 -4.14 -10.09
N THR A 65 5.60 -5.36 -9.60
CA THR A 65 5.05 -5.57 -8.25
C THR A 65 5.97 -5.01 -7.17
N ARG A 66 7.29 -5.18 -7.34
CA ARG A 66 8.32 -4.59 -6.47
C ARG A 66 8.20 -3.07 -6.40
N THR A 67 7.94 -2.40 -7.52
CA THR A 67 7.74 -0.95 -7.57
C THR A 67 6.51 -0.56 -6.75
N ARG A 68 5.42 -1.32 -6.85
CA ARG A 68 4.21 -1.07 -6.08
C ARG A 68 4.41 -1.23 -4.58
N VAL A 69 4.96 -2.37 -4.17
CA VAL A 69 5.28 -2.67 -2.76
C VAL A 69 6.23 -1.63 -2.19
N ASN A 70 7.31 -1.28 -2.90
CA ASN A 70 8.27 -0.27 -2.41
C ASN A 70 7.64 1.12 -2.29
N SER A 71 6.70 1.48 -3.17
CA SER A 71 5.97 2.74 -3.07
C SER A 71 5.03 2.74 -1.86
N ALA A 72 4.32 1.65 -1.62
CA ALA A 72 3.51 1.47 -0.42
C ALA A 72 4.36 1.52 0.87
N ILE A 73 5.55 0.92 0.90
CA ILE A 73 6.48 1.03 2.03
C ILE A 73 6.84 2.48 2.31
N ARG A 74 7.14 3.28 1.28
CA ARG A 74 7.48 4.72 1.44
C ARG A 74 6.30 5.54 1.99
N ILE A 75 5.07 5.18 1.63
CA ILE A 75 3.84 5.75 2.20
C ILE A 75 3.70 5.39 3.68
N ILE A 76 3.95 4.12 4.04
CA ILE A 76 3.87 3.67 5.43
C ILE A 76 4.94 4.38 6.27
N LYS A 77 6.20 4.39 5.81
CA LYS A 77 7.33 5.05 6.49
C LYS A 77 7.14 6.55 6.73
N SER A 78 6.33 7.21 5.91
CA SER A 78 6.04 8.64 6.03
C SER A 78 4.80 8.95 6.86
N GLU A 79 4.16 7.93 7.44
CA GLU A 79 2.91 8.03 8.21
C GLU A 79 1.75 8.65 7.39
N LYS A 80 1.75 8.43 6.07
CA LYS A 80 0.73 9.00 5.15
C LYS A 80 -0.32 7.99 4.69
N VAL A 81 -0.41 6.84 5.37
CA VAL A 81 -1.37 5.77 5.05
C VAL A 81 -2.81 6.28 4.98
N LEU A 82 -3.28 7.00 6.00
CA LEU A 82 -4.66 7.51 6.03
C LEU A 82 -4.91 8.50 4.89
N TYR A 83 -4.00 9.46 4.69
CA TYR A 83 -4.08 10.41 3.58
C TYR A 83 -4.23 9.68 2.24
N VAL A 84 -3.39 8.68 1.99
CA VAL A 84 -3.39 7.91 0.73
C VAL A 84 -4.69 7.13 0.55
N LEU A 85 -5.16 6.42 1.56
CA LEU A 85 -6.40 5.63 1.46
C LEU A 85 -7.62 6.52 1.25
N GLU A 86 -7.64 7.72 1.83
CA GLU A 86 -8.69 8.71 1.63
C GLU A 86 -8.71 9.30 0.21
N GLN A 87 -7.61 9.21 -0.56
CA GLN A 87 -7.59 9.57 -1.99
C GLN A 87 -8.22 8.49 -2.89
N ILE A 88 -8.55 7.31 -2.37
CA ILE A 88 -9.15 6.20 -3.12
C ILE A 88 -10.67 6.24 -2.94
N ASP A 89 -11.29 7.29 -3.48
CA ASP A 89 -12.70 7.65 -3.23
C ASP A 89 -13.69 7.15 -4.30
N GLY A 90 -13.18 6.68 -5.43
CA GLY A 90 -13.95 6.23 -6.60
C GLY A 90 -14.18 7.29 -7.66
N SER A 91 -13.54 8.46 -7.56
CA SER A 91 -13.57 9.50 -8.59
C SER A 91 -12.86 9.11 -9.88
N ASP A 92 -11.82 8.26 -9.80
CA ASP A 92 -11.13 7.71 -10.97
C ASP A 92 -11.79 6.38 -11.40
N PRO A 93 -12.44 6.33 -12.58
CA PRO A 93 -13.15 5.14 -13.06
C PRO A 93 -12.22 3.96 -13.39
N ARG A 94 -10.90 4.19 -13.45
CA ARG A 94 -9.90 3.13 -13.67
C ARG A 94 -9.60 2.36 -12.38
N VAL A 95 -9.97 2.90 -11.22
CA VAL A 95 -9.80 2.25 -9.92
C VAL A 95 -10.91 1.22 -9.73
N LEU A 96 -10.53 0.01 -9.32
CA LEU A 96 -11.53 -1.03 -9.07
C LEU A 96 -12.49 -0.62 -7.95
N PRO A 97 -13.81 -0.80 -8.11
CA PRO A 97 -14.79 -0.52 -7.06
C PRO A 97 -14.49 -1.27 -5.75
N GLU A 98 -13.99 -2.50 -5.86
CA GLU A 98 -13.56 -3.29 -4.69
C GLU A 98 -12.39 -2.62 -3.96
N ALA A 99 -11.43 -2.04 -4.68
CA ALA A 99 -10.30 -1.33 -4.06
C ALA A 99 -10.77 -0.10 -3.27
N VAL A 100 -11.78 0.63 -3.78
CA VAL A 100 -12.42 1.74 -3.07
C VAL A 100 -13.11 1.25 -1.79
N ALA A 101 -13.85 0.14 -1.88
CA ALA A 101 -14.51 -0.46 -0.71
C ALA A 101 -13.49 -0.91 0.35
N LYS A 102 -12.41 -1.59 -0.07
CA LYS A 102 -11.34 -2.05 0.81
C LYS A 102 -10.52 -0.91 1.42
N ALA A 103 -10.29 0.17 0.68
CA ALA A 103 -9.66 1.37 1.23
C ALA A 103 -10.50 1.97 2.36
N LYS A 104 -11.82 2.13 2.14
CA LYS A 104 -12.76 2.63 3.16
C LYS A 104 -12.83 1.71 4.38
N GLU A 105 -12.89 0.40 4.18
CA GLU A 105 -12.83 -0.61 5.25
C GLU A 105 -11.54 -0.48 6.06
N THR A 106 -10.40 -0.33 5.39
CA THR A 106 -9.08 -0.19 6.02
C THR A 106 -9.00 1.08 6.86
N VAL A 107 -9.49 2.21 6.34
CA VAL A 107 -9.57 3.49 7.08
C VAL A 107 -10.45 3.33 8.32
N ALA A 108 -11.61 2.68 8.20
CA ALA A 108 -12.49 2.43 9.34
C ALA A 108 -11.78 1.60 10.42
N LYS A 109 -11.13 0.49 10.04
CA LYS A 109 -10.37 -0.37 10.96
C LYS A 109 -9.22 0.35 11.65
N ILE A 110 -8.54 1.28 10.97
CA ILE A 110 -7.51 2.11 11.60
C ILE A 110 -8.14 3.07 12.62
N LYS A 111 -9.26 3.71 12.27
CA LYS A 111 -9.97 4.65 13.16
C LYS A 111 -10.59 3.96 14.39
N THR A 112 -11.06 2.72 14.26
CA THR A 112 -11.57 1.92 15.39
C THR A 112 -10.48 1.22 16.20
N GLY A 113 -9.24 1.19 15.70
CA GLY A 113 -8.11 0.53 16.35
C GLY A 113 -8.01 -0.98 16.11
N GLU A 114 -8.90 -1.55 15.29
CA GLU A 114 -8.83 -2.95 14.84
C GLU A 114 -7.57 -3.23 14.01
N LEU A 115 -7.13 -2.23 13.22
CA LEU A 115 -5.87 -2.28 12.48
C LEU A 115 -4.93 -1.20 13.00
N LYS A 116 -3.77 -1.61 13.54
CA LYS A 116 -2.78 -0.67 14.06
C LYS A 116 -1.82 -0.24 12.97
N LEU A 117 -1.58 1.07 12.86
CA LEU A 117 -0.43 1.58 12.11
C LEU A 117 0.87 1.18 12.83
N PRO A 118 1.95 0.90 12.09
CA PRO A 118 3.21 0.50 12.70
C PRO A 118 3.79 1.64 13.53
N ASN A 119 4.38 1.30 14.67
CA ASN A 119 5.20 2.23 15.42
C ASN A 119 6.56 2.34 14.73
N LEU A 120 6.86 3.51 14.16
CA LEU A 120 8.10 3.75 13.43
C LEU A 120 9.12 4.41 14.37
N ASN A 121 10.36 3.93 14.30
CA ASN A 121 11.47 4.52 15.03
C ASN A 121 12.00 5.77 14.33
#